data_AF-A0A2E0DP23-F1
#
_entry.id   AF-A0A2E0DP23-F1
#
_cell.length_a   1.000
_cell.length_b   1.000
_cell.length_c   1.000
_cell.angle_alpha   90.00
_cell.angle_beta   90.00
_cell.angle_gamma   90.00
#
_symmetry.space_group_name_H-M   'P 1'
#
loop_
_entity.id
_entity.type
_entity.pdbx_description
1 polymer ?
#
loop_
_entity_poly.entity_id
_entity_poly.type
_entity_poly.pdbx_seq_one_letter_code
_entity_poly.pdbx_strand_id
1 'polypeptide(L)'
;WLAGLLDPERVATDEYFGGTEHVNGRMSRFVQRGVARFSPEVRSDLAKVIMAVSAEGSLPAQVEQDAVQQAEIEEGRALISGEEINCTRCHTFRDQTEGDVGPVLTGWGSRDWMLGMLHDPTEERFYGADNDRMPSFGAEKILTEDEMGLVVDWLRGDWVRQDSQGH
;
A
#
# COMPACT_ATOMS: atom_id res chain seq x y z
N TRP A 1 -7.99 -0.89 5.47
CA TRP A 1 -7.16 -2.07 5.16
C TRP A 1 -5.73 -1.92 5.70
N LEU A 2 -4.97 -0.90 5.27
CA LEU A 2 -3.57 -0.64 5.69
C LEU A 2 -3.37 -0.66 7.22
N ALA A 3 -4.25 -0.04 7.99
CA ALA A 3 -4.15 -0.01 9.44
C ALA A 3 -4.12 -1.40 10.09
N GLY A 4 -4.84 -2.38 9.53
CA GLY A 4 -4.78 -3.75 10.04
C GLY A 4 -3.57 -4.54 9.52
N LEU A 5 -2.98 -4.17 8.37
CA LEU A 5 -1.70 -4.76 7.93
C LEU A 5 -0.57 -4.37 8.89
N LEU A 6 -0.65 -3.19 9.49
CA LEU A 6 0.29 -2.69 10.50
C LEU A 6 -0.12 -3.03 11.94
N ASP A 7 -1.09 -3.92 12.12
CA ASP A 7 -1.50 -4.43 13.42
C ASP A 7 -0.68 -5.68 13.79
N PRO A 8 0.11 -5.66 14.89
CA PRO A 8 0.90 -6.80 15.36
C PRO A 8 0.12 -8.10 15.54
N GLU A 9 -1.16 -8.02 15.89
CA GLU A 9 -1.99 -9.20 16.14
C GLU A 9 -2.60 -9.78 14.85
N ARG A 10 -2.63 -8.99 13.76
CA ARG A 10 -3.33 -9.35 12.52
C ARG A 10 -2.40 -9.62 11.35
N VAL A 11 -1.23 -8.98 11.30
CA VAL A 11 -0.33 -9.04 10.13
C VAL A 11 0.02 -10.48 9.69
N ALA A 12 0.15 -11.41 10.64
CA ALA A 12 0.53 -12.80 10.38
C ALA A 12 -0.66 -13.77 10.34
N THR A 13 -1.90 -13.27 10.35
CA THR A 13 -3.11 -14.09 10.20
C THR A 13 -3.51 -14.18 8.73
N ASP A 14 -4.42 -15.08 8.41
CA ASP A 14 -4.95 -15.27 7.05
C ASP A 14 -5.67 -14.03 6.49
N GLU A 15 -5.98 -13.03 7.33
CA GLU A 15 -6.49 -11.73 6.88
C GLU A 15 -5.45 -10.91 6.11
N TYR A 16 -4.16 -11.17 6.36
CA TYR A 16 -3.03 -10.44 5.78
C TYR A 16 -1.96 -11.41 5.27
N PHE A 17 -0.77 -11.47 5.88
CA PHE A 17 0.34 -12.29 5.36
C PHE A 17 0.32 -13.75 5.81
N GLY A 18 -0.57 -14.18 6.70
CA GLY A 18 -0.58 -15.52 7.29
C GLY A 18 -0.60 -16.67 6.28
N GLY A 19 -1.37 -16.51 5.20
CA GLY A 19 -1.49 -17.50 4.12
C GLY A 19 -0.48 -17.34 2.99
N THR A 20 0.59 -16.58 3.19
CA THR A 20 1.58 -16.21 2.16
C THR A 20 3.00 -16.56 2.58
N GLU A 21 3.94 -16.57 1.63
CA GLU A 21 5.37 -16.69 1.93
C GLU A 21 5.90 -15.55 2.83
N HIS A 22 5.15 -14.45 2.93
CA HIS A 22 5.50 -13.28 3.74
C HIS A 22 5.14 -13.39 5.23
N VAL A 23 4.47 -14.45 5.68
CA VAL A 23 4.05 -14.61 7.10
C VAL A 23 5.21 -14.43 8.08
N ASN A 24 6.41 -14.91 7.70
CA ASN A 24 7.64 -14.79 8.47
C ASN A 24 8.64 -13.79 7.84
N GLY A 25 8.20 -12.99 6.87
CA GLY A 25 9.00 -12.04 6.12
C GLY A 25 9.49 -10.85 6.96
N ARG A 26 10.34 -10.01 6.34
CA ARG A 26 10.89 -8.79 7.01
C ARG A 26 9.76 -7.87 7.50
N MET A 27 8.75 -7.63 6.67
CA MET A 27 7.62 -6.75 7.02
C MET A 27 6.78 -7.30 8.17
N SER A 28 6.34 -8.57 8.09
CA SER A 28 5.56 -9.21 9.17
C SER A 28 6.31 -9.17 10.51
N ARG A 29 7.60 -9.51 10.52
CA ARG A 29 8.44 -9.45 11.74
C ARG A 29 8.63 -8.03 12.25
N PHE A 30 8.74 -7.03 11.37
CA PHE A 30 8.82 -5.63 11.77
C PHE A 30 7.53 -5.19 12.47
N VAL A 31 6.36 -5.53 11.93
CA VAL A 31 5.08 -5.20 12.55
C VAL A 31 4.91 -5.91 13.90
N GLN A 32 5.17 -7.22 13.96
CA GLN A 32 5.03 -8.01 15.20
C GLN A 32 6.01 -7.61 16.32
N ARG A 33 7.18 -7.04 16.00
CA ARG A 33 8.24 -6.77 16.98
C ARG A 33 8.53 -5.29 17.19
N GLY A 34 8.56 -4.52 16.11
CA GLY A 34 8.79 -3.07 16.09
C GLY A 34 7.51 -2.32 16.44
N VAL A 35 6.49 -2.39 15.57
CA VAL A 35 5.22 -1.68 15.77
C VAL A 35 4.54 -2.08 17.08
N ALA A 36 4.65 -3.35 17.50
CA ALA A 36 4.17 -3.82 18.80
C ALA A 36 4.69 -3.02 20.00
N ARG A 37 5.89 -2.43 19.89
CA ARG A 37 6.57 -1.68 20.96
C ARG A 37 6.39 -0.18 20.86
N PHE A 38 5.73 0.33 19.82
CA PHE A 38 5.47 1.76 19.68
C PHE A 38 4.65 2.28 20.86
N SER A 39 5.08 3.43 21.40
CA SER A 39 4.33 4.15 22.42
C SER A 39 2.99 4.65 21.84
N PRO A 40 2.03 5.07 22.70
CA PRO A 40 0.79 5.67 22.23
C PRO A 40 1.02 6.86 21.28
N GLU A 41 2.05 7.67 21.54
CA GLU A 41 2.43 8.81 20.71
C GLU A 41 2.91 8.35 19.33
N VAL A 42 3.86 7.40 19.28
CA VAL A 42 4.36 6.87 18.00
C VAL A 42 3.27 6.14 17.21
N ARG A 43 2.29 5.51 17.88
CA ARG A 43 1.12 4.91 17.22
C ARG A 43 0.19 5.95 16.60
N SER A 44 0.06 7.11 17.23
CA SER A 44 -0.67 8.25 16.66
C SER A 44 0.03 8.75 15.40
N ASP A 45 1.36 8.86 15.44
CA ASP A 45 2.17 9.25 14.27
C ASP A 45 2.10 8.20 13.16
N LEU A 46 2.10 6.91 13.49
CA LEU A 46 1.90 5.83 12.53
C LEU A 46 0.54 5.94 11.83
N ALA A 47 -0.52 6.37 12.51
CA ALA A 47 -1.81 6.59 11.89
C ALA A 47 -1.75 7.66 10.78
N LYS A 48 -0.98 8.73 11.00
CA LYS A 48 -0.72 9.78 10.00
C LYS A 48 0.09 9.24 8.82
N VAL A 49 1.11 8.41 9.08
CA VAL A 49 1.87 7.72 8.03
C VAL A 49 0.96 6.81 7.19
N ILE A 50 0.05 6.06 7.83
CA ILE A 50 -0.94 5.24 7.12
C ILE A 50 -1.84 6.10 6.23
N MET A 51 -2.31 7.25 6.72
CA MET A 51 -3.08 8.21 5.92
C MET A 51 -2.28 8.70 4.72
N ALA A 52 -1.00 9.04 4.91
CA ALA A 52 -0.11 9.51 3.84
C ALA A 52 0.07 8.48 2.73
N VAL A 53 0.31 7.21 3.09
CA VAL A 53 0.42 6.11 2.11
C VAL A 53 -0.92 5.82 1.44
N SER A 54 -2.03 5.87 2.19
CA SER A 54 -3.38 5.70 1.61
C SER A 54 -3.70 6.78 0.57
N ALA A 55 -3.29 8.03 0.84
CA ALA A 55 -3.56 9.17 -0.05
C ALA A 55 -2.81 9.09 -1.39
N GLU A 56 -1.71 8.33 -1.49
CA GLU A 56 -1.06 8.05 -2.78
C GLU A 56 -2.02 7.37 -3.77
N GLY A 57 -3.03 6.66 -3.25
CA GLY A 57 -4.03 5.97 -4.05
C GLY A 57 -4.94 6.91 -4.84
N SER A 58 -5.15 8.15 -4.37
CA SER A 58 -6.06 9.13 -4.99
C SER A 58 -7.41 8.50 -5.38
N LEU A 59 -8.01 7.73 -4.47
CA LEU A 59 -9.25 7.01 -4.75
C LEU A 59 -10.44 7.98 -4.82
N PRO A 60 -11.36 7.86 -5.79
CA PRO A 60 -12.52 8.75 -5.90
C PRO A 60 -13.38 8.77 -4.64
N ALA A 61 -13.52 7.63 -3.97
CA ALA A 61 -14.30 7.50 -2.74
C ALA A 61 -13.63 8.17 -1.52
N GLN A 62 -12.35 8.56 -1.62
CA GLN A 62 -11.58 9.14 -0.51
C GLN A 62 -11.31 10.64 -0.68
N VAL A 63 -11.62 11.25 -1.83
CA VAL A 63 -11.30 12.66 -2.15
C VAL A 63 -11.71 13.65 -1.05
N GLU A 64 -12.96 13.57 -0.58
CA GLU A 64 -13.46 14.46 0.47
C GLU A 64 -12.75 14.22 1.82
N GLN A 65 -12.50 12.95 2.12
CA GLN A 65 -11.82 12.56 3.36
C GLN A 65 -10.38 13.07 3.37
N ASP A 66 -9.64 12.88 2.28
CA ASP A 66 -8.25 13.29 2.15
C ASP A 66 -8.13 14.82 2.21
N ALA A 67 -9.10 15.55 1.62
CA ALA A 67 -9.15 17.00 1.72
C ALA A 67 -9.32 17.49 3.17
N VAL A 68 -10.14 16.79 3.98
CA VAL A 68 -10.30 17.09 5.41
C VAL A 68 -9.04 16.75 6.21
N GLN A 69 -8.35 15.67 5.85
CA GLN A 69 -7.18 15.13 6.55
C GLN A 69 -5.84 15.63 5.98
N GLN A 70 -5.87 16.69 5.16
CA GLN A 70 -4.69 17.14 4.42
C GLN A 70 -3.50 17.45 5.33
N ALA A 71 -3.74 18.06 6.49
CA ALA A 71 -2.68 18.41 7.43
C ALA A 71 -2.00 17.16 8.01
N GLU A 72 -2.79 16.18 8.44
CA GLU A 72 -2.31 14.90 8.96
C GLU A 72 -1.59 14.08 7.88
N ILE A 73 -2.06 14.14 6.63
CA ILE A 73 -1.41 13.51 5.49
C ILE A 73 -0.03 14.12 5.25
N GLU A 74 0.10 15.46 5.24
CA GLU A 74 1.41 16.10 5.06
C GLU A 74 2.36 15.78 6.22
N GLU A 75 1.85 15.77 7.45
CA GLU A 75 2.66 15.37 8.62
C GLU A 75 3.11 13.91 8.52
N GLY A 76 2.22 13.01 8.09
CA GLY A 76 2.53 11.60 7.84
C GLY A 76 3.64 11.41 6.80
N ARG A 77 3.67 12.24 5.75
CA ARG A 77 4.75 12.21 4.74
C ARG A 77 6.10 12.63 5.31
N ALA A 78 6.13 13.48 6.33
CA ALA A 78 7.36 13.83 7.04
C ALA A 78 7.76 12.74 8.05
N LEU A 79 6.78 12.12 8.70
CA LEU A 79 7.01 11.11 9.75
C LEU A 79 7.47 9.74 9.20
N ILE A 80 7.21 9.43 7.93
CA ILE A 80 7.51 8.12 7.34
C ILE A 80 9.01 7.75 7.38
N SER A 81 9.89 8.75 7.36
CA SER A 81 11.34 8.63 7.51
C SER A 81 11.88 8.98 8.90
N GLY A 82 11.00 9.29 9.85
CA GLY A 82 11.40 9.60 11.22
C GLY A 82 12.00 8.38 11.95
N GLU A 83 12.95 8.60 12.86
CA GLU A 83 13.73 7.53 13.51
C GLU A 83 12.89 6.43 14.19
N GLU A 84 11.75 6.78 14.76
CA GLU A 84 10.86 5.86 15.47
C GLU A 84 10.08 4.92 14.53
N ILE A 85 9.62 5.44 13.38
CA ILE A 85 8.80 4.69 12.41
C ILE A 85 9.66 4.09 11.30
N ASN A 86 10.51 4.92 10.71
CA ASN A 86 11.48 4.64 9.64
C ASN A 86 11.05 3.56 8.63
N CYS A 87 9.89 3.75 8.01
CA CYS A 87 9.44 2.88 6.91
C CYS A 87 10.38 2.99 5.71
N THR A 88 11.01 4.16 5.52
CA THR A 88 11.90 4.45 4.38
C THR A 88 13.22 3.70 4.41
N ARG A 89 13.57 3.08 5.55
CA ARG A 89 14.67 2.12 5.65
C ARG A 89 14.52 0.95 4.68
N CYS A 90 13.29 0.57 4.36
CA CYS A 90 13.01 -0.55 3.47
C CYS A 90 12.27 -0.12 2.20
N HIS A 91 11.42 0.90 2.28
CA HIS A 91 10.52 1.31 1.21
C HIS A 91 10.92 2.66 0.63
N THR A 92 10.95 2.78 -0.69
CA THR A 92 11.01 4.11 -1.29
C THR A 92 9.64 4.79 -1.21
N PHE A 93 9.60 6.02 -0.71
CA PHE A 93 8.40 6.84 -0.67
C PHE A 93 8.71 8.28 -1.10
N ARG A 94 8.20 8.65 -2.27
CA ARG A 94 8.49 9.90 -2.97
C ARG A 94 10.00 10.09 -3.13
N ASP A 95 10.54 11.19 -2.65
CA ASP A 95 11.96 11.53 -2.64
C ASP A 95 12.73 10.95 -1.45
N GLN A 96 12.04 10.22 -0.56
CA GLN A 96 12.63 9.63 0.65
C GLN A 96 12.93 8.15 0.43
N THR A 97 14.21 7.79 0.51
CA THR A 97 14.66 6.40 0.46
C THR A 97 15.97 6.23 1.21
N GLU A 98 16.00 5.28 2.14
CA GLU A 98 17.22 4.84 2.85
C GLU A 98 17.58 3.39 2.50
N GLY A 99 16.71 2.69 1.77
CA GLY A 99 16.91 1.31 1.31
C GLY A 99 15.91 0.89 0.23
N ASP A 100 16.16 -0.26 -0.37
CA ASP A 100 15.54 -0.74 -1.63
C ASP A 100 15.02 -2.19 -1.53
N VAL A 101 14.74 -2.66 -0.32
CA VAL A 101 14.41 -4.07 -0.05
C VAL A 101 12.91 -4.37 0.03
N GLY A 102 12.07 -3.35 0.04
CA GLY A 102 10.61 -3.46 0.08
C GLY A 102 9.97 -2.75 -1.11
N PRO A 103 8.70 -3.10 -1.45
CA PRO A 103 7.98 -2.46 -2.56
C PRO A 103 7.97 -0.93 -2.44
N VAL A 104 8.08 -0.25 -3.58
CA VAL A 104 7.93 1.21 -3.65
C VAL A 104 6.53 1.59 -3.18
N LEU A 105 6.45 2.51 -2.22
CA LEU A 105 5.20 3.05 -1.69
C LEU A 105 4.78 4.34 -2.39
N THR A 106 5.65 4.97 -3.18
CA THR A 106 5.28 6.09 -4.06
C THR A 106 4.18 5.66 -5.02
N GLY A 107 3.08 6.40 -5.04
CA GLY A 107 1.91 6.07 -5.84
C GLY A 107 1.19 4.79 -5.37
N TRP A 108 1.45 4.27 -4.17
CA TRP A 108 0.81 3.04 -3.71
C TRP A 108 -0.72 3.11 -3.83
N GLY A 109 -1.31 2.07 -4.42
CA GLY A 109 -2.76 2.01 -4.68
C GLY A 109 -3.27 2.91 -5.80
N SER A 110 -2.42 3.74 -6.42
CA SER A 110 -2.77 4.50 -7.62
C SER A 110 -3.03 3.56 -8.80
N ARG A 111 -3.71 4.06 -9.83
CA ARG A 111 -4.00 3.28 -11.05
C ARG A 111 -2.73 2.70 -11.67
N ASP A 112 -1.69 3.51 -11.80
CA ASP A 112 -0.43 3.10 -12.43
C ASP A 112 0.33 2.09 -11.58
N TRP A 113 0.30 2.22 -10.25
CA TRP A 113 0.92 1.26 -9.34
C TRP A 113 0.22 -0.09 -9.41
N MET A 114 -1.12 -0.11 -9.41
CA MET A 114 -1.91 -1.34 -9.51
C MET A 114 -1.75 -2.02 -10.88
N LEU A 115 -1.72 -1.24 -11.97
CA LEU A 115 -1.46 -1.77 -13.31
C LEU A 115 -0.05 -2.35 -13.41
N GLY A 116 0.96 -1.69 -12.84
CA GLY A 116 2.30 -2.23 -12.79
C GLY A 116 2.38 -3.56 -12.03
N MET A 117 1.71 -3.64 -10.86
CA MET A 117 1.68 -4.86 -10.06
C MET A 117 0.98 -6.01 -10.80
N LEU A 118 -0.10 -5.74 -11.55
CA LEU A 118 -0.74 -6.76 -12.40
C LEU A 118 0.11 -7.13 -13.62
N HIS A 119 0.80 -6.16 -14.20
CA HIS A 119 1.65 -6.40 -15.37
C HIS A 119 2.79 -7.35 -15.03
N ASP A 120 3.58 -7.01 -14.00
CA ASP A 120 4.68 -7.84 -13.53
C ASP A 120 5.06 -7.53 -12.07
N PRO A 121 4.60 -8.34 -11.09
CA PRO A 121 4.95 -8.15 -9.68
C PRO A 121 6.41 -8.51 -9.35
N THR A 122 7.15 -9.09 -10.30
CA THR A 122 8.56 -9.47 -10.16
C THR A 122 9.53 -8.34 -10.51
N GLU A 123 9.04 -7.16 -10.92
CA GLU A 123 9.88 -5.97 -11.05
C GLU A 123 10.43 -5.54 -9.67
N GLU A 124 11.64 -4.96 -9.68
CA GLU A 124 12.36 -4.52 -8.47
C GLU A 124 11.54 -3.52 -7.62
N ARG A 125 10.74 -2.67 -8.26
CA ARG A 125 9.88 -1.71 -7.57
C ARG A 125 8.71 -2.35 -6.79
N PHE A 126 8.45 -3.64 -7.00
CA PHE A 126 7.39 -4.40 -6.33
C PHE A 126 8.01 -5.44 -5.40
N TYR A 127 7.77 -6.73 -5.65
CA TYR A 127 8.23 -7.82 -4.79
C TYR A 127 9.48 -8.50 -5.34
N GLY A 128 9.87 -8.27 -6.59
CA GLY A 128 11.10 -8.83 -7.12
C GLY A 128 11.11 -10.36 -7.03
N ALA A 129 12.23 -10.90 -6.57
CA ALA A 129 12.39 -12.32 -6.27
C ALA A 129 11.59 -12.79 -5.04
N ASP A 130 11.10 -11.87 -4.21
CA ASP A 130 10.25 -12.18 -3.05
C ASP A 130 8.75 -12.30 -3.46
N ASN A 131 8.37 -12.20 -4.73
CA ASN A 131 6.97 -12.41 -5.17
C ASN A 131 6.51 -13.85 -4.90
N ASP A 132 5.47 -14.01 -4.06
CA ASP A 132 4.96 -15.32 -3.62
C ASP A 132 4.30 -16.12 -4.77
N ARG A 133 3.06 -15.77 -5.15
CA ARG A 133 2.25 -16.53 -6.12
C ARG A 133 1.50 -15.66 -7.11
N MET A 134 1.74 -14.35 -7.11
CA MET A 134 1.03 -13.46 -8.03
C MET A 134 1.60 -13.64 -9.45
N PRO A 135 0.78 -14.03 -10.45
CA PRO A 135 1.24 -14.14 -11.83
C PRO A 135 1.57 -12.76 -12.42
N SER A 136 2.52 -12.71 -13.34
CA SER A 136 2.78 -11.52 -14.16
C SER A 136 1.75 -11.46 -15.29
N PHE A 137 0.50 -11.08 -14.99
CA PHE A 137 -0.64 -11.18 -15.92
C PHE A 137 -0.39 -10.48 -17.26
N GLY A 138 0.26 -9.32 -17.24
CA GLY A 138 0.62 -8.57 -18.45
C GLY A 138 1.81 -9.19 -19.17
N ALA A 139 2.92 -9.42 -18.47
CA ALA A 139 4.15 -9.96 -19.07
C ALA A 139 3.96 -11.37 -19.65
N GLU A 140 3.16 -12.21 -18.99
CA GLU A 140 2.77 -13.55 -19.45
C GLU A 140 1.59 -13.55 -20.43
N LYS A 141 1.01 -12.37 -20.72
CA LYS A 141 -0.13 -12.19 -21.65
C LYS A 141 -1.37 -12.99 -21.25
N ILE A 142 -1.58 -13.19 -19.95
CA ILE A 142 -2.80 -13.77 -19.39
C ILE A 142 -3.96 -12.79 -19.56
N LEU A 143 -3.68 -11.49 -19.39
CA LEU A 143 -4.61 -10.39 -19.60
C LEU A 143 -4.00 -9.38 -20.58
N THR A 144 -4.87 -8.74 -21.35
CA THR A 144 -4.53 -7.55 -22.15
C THR A 144 -4.46 -6.30 -21.26
N GLU A 145 -3.85 -5.23 -21.77
CA GLU A 145 -3.80 -3.93 -21.08
C GLU A 145 -5.20 -3.40 -20.75
N ASP A 146 -6.15 -3.55 -21.69
CA ASP A 146 -7.54 -3.13 -21.50
C ASP A 146 -8.23 -3.93 -20.40
N GLU A 147 -8.04 -5.25 -20.35
CA GLU A 147 -8.61 -6.11 -19.30
C GLU A 147 -8.03 -5.82 -17.92
N MET A 148 -6.72 -5.60 -17.82
CA MET A 148 -6.08 -5.15 -16.58
C MET A 148 -6.65 -3.79 -16.15
N GLY A 149 -6.81 -2.86 -17.09
CA GLY A 149 -7.45 -1.56 -16.87
C GLY A 149 -8.84 -1.70 -16.27
N LEU A 150 -9.70 -2.54 -16.85
CA LEU A 150 -11.05 -2.77 -16.34
C LEU A 150 -11.05 -3.30 -14.90
N VAL A 151 -10.16 -4.25 -14.57
CA VAL A 151 -10.05 -4.80 -13.21
C VAL A 151 -9.58 -3.73 -12.23
N VAL A 152 -8.54 -2.96 -12.58
CA VAL A 152 -7.99 -1.91 -11.72
C VAL A 152 -9.01 -0.80 -11.49
N ASP A 153 -9.68 -0.34 -12.55
CA ASP A 153 -10.68 0.72 -12.46
C ASP A 153 -11.84 0.25 -11.58
N TRP A 154 -12.30 -1.01 -11.74
CA TRP A 154 -13.32 -1.64 -10.90
C TRP A 154 -12.92 -1.81 -9.43
N LEU A 155 -11.64 -2.04 -9.12
CA LEU A 155 -11.18 -2.10 -7.73
C LEU A 155 -11.11 -0.71 -7.08
N ARG A 156 -10.76 0.32 -7.87
CA ARG A 156 -10.50 1.68 -7.37
C ARG A 156 -11.74 2.54 -7.18
N GLY A 157 -12.81 2.26 -7.91
CA GLY A 157 -13.97 3.15 -7.98
C GLY A 157 -14.02 4.00 -9.24
N ASP A 158 -13.07 3.81 -10.17
CA ASP A 158 -12.77 4.73 -11.28
C ASP A 158 -13.64 4.46 -12.53
N TRP A 159 -14.88 4.02 -12.35
CA TRP A 159 -15.82 3.77 -13.46
C TRP A 159 -17.03 4.69 -13.39
N VAL A 160 -17.61 4.94 -14.56
CA VAL A 160 -18.88 5.66 -14.69
C VAL A 160 -19.96 4.84 -13.99
N ARG A 161 -20.45 5.33 -12.86
CA ARG A 161 -21.72 4.84 -12.29
C ARG A 161 -22.85 5.48 -13.10
N GLN A 162 -23.76 4.68 -13.62
CA GLN A 162 -25.03 5.24 -14.06
C GLN A 162 -25.70 5.82 -12.82
N ASP A 163 -25.87 7.14 -12.78
CA ASP A 163 -26.72 7.77 -11.78
C ASP A 163 -28.08 7.10 -11.86
N SER A 164 -28.48 6.43 -10.77
CA SER A 164 -29.87 6.06 -10.56
C SER A 164 -30.65 7.36 -10.37
N GLN A 165 -30.94 8.06 -11.46
CA GLN A 165 -31.96 9.08 -11.47
C GLN A 165 -33.28 8.38 -11.16
N GLY A 166 -33.79 8.70 -9.98
CA GLY A 166 -35.07 8.22 -9.48
C GLY A 166 -36.15 8.33 -10.55
N HIS A 167 -36.81 7.21 -10.80
CA HIS A 167 -38.17 7.19 -11.32
C HIS A 167 -39.12 7.07 -10.13
#